data_AF-A0A919A2J1-F1
#
_entry.id   AF-A0A919A2J1-F1
#
_cell.length_a   1.000
_cell.length_b   1.000
_cell.length_c   1.000
_cell.angle_alpha   90.00
_cell.angle_beta   90.00
_cell.angle_gamma   90.00
#
_symmetry.space_group_name_H-M   'P 1'
#
loop_
_entity.id
_entity.type
_entity.pdbx_description
1 polymer ?
#
loop_
_entity_poly.entity_id
_entity_poly.type
_entity_poly.pdbx_seq_one_letter_code
_entity_poly.pdbx_strand_id
1 'polypeptide(L)'
;MAGNVTSLFRGATAAQGPSTAAPAREADGGAAGPVDFRIPRNPYFPTPRMFDALASRLRDILTYHPSGAGTVTAELCALLGLPPQCVALGNGSSELITWLDHLLVRDSLAVPVPAFGRWTDQPMETGKRVDMFPLPEAGGFALDLDRYAEFVRTRGTRAVVLRNPGDPGGDYVRKQALTRFLDAMADRDLVVVDESFLEFTDAEAEPSVVQEAILRPNVVVLRGLGENLGLHGVRVGCLVANPALAGRVRSMLPKGNLDSFAEHVVFMLREHGAEYARSLTQVRRDRLEMTGRLSALPGLTVYPSQGNFLFVRLPLGAEGTVVRDRLLTEHRVLVRECGDTIGSSSRFLRLAVRPPADVHRLVSGLEQVLYGTGREAAVPERAAGTGYSSGTAAVDRLVSETNGGGVAGLAAASGVDAGMPLPTPPGVPARGGLTAAQVRGTDGLTAAPATGWPGAAGAVRTG
;
A
#
# COMPACT_ATOMS: atom_id res chain seq x y z
N MET A 1 -33.70 -0.28 -10.29
CA MET A 1 -32.48 0.39 -9.81
C MET A 1 -31.21 -0.47 -9.84
N ALA A 2 -31.24 -1.78 -10.13
CA ALA A 2 -30.02 -2.61 -10.14
C ALA A 2 -28.93 -2.15 -11.14
N GLY A 3 -29.32 -1.66 -12.32
CA GLY A 3 -28.37 -1.27 -13.37
C GLY A 3 -27.46 -0.07 -13.05
N ASN A 4 -27.72 0.69 -11.97
CA ASN A 4 -26.93 1.88 -11.61
C ASN A 4 -25.90 1.63 -10.48
N VAL A 5 -25.84 0.42 -9.92
CA VAL A 5 -24.82 0.08 -8.91
C VAL A 5 -23.52 -0.33 -9.60
N THR A 6 -23.59 -1.21 -10.60
CA THR A 6 -22.41 -1.68 -11.35
C THR A 6 -21.73 -0.56 -12.15
N SER A 7 -22.43 0.54 -12.48
CA SER A 7 -21.83 1.73 -13.11
C SER A 7 -20.91 2.50 -12.15
N LEU A 8 -21.26 2.59 -10.86
CA LEU A 8 -20.41 3.22 -9.84
C LEU A 8 -19.03 2.55 -9.70
N PHE A 9 -18.91 1.28 -10.10
CA PHE A 9 -17.66 0.51 -10.07
C PHE A 9 -16.94 0.40 -11.43
N ARG A 10 -17.49 0.92 -12.53
CA ARG A 10 -16.77 0.97 -13.83
C ARG A 10 -15.82 2.16 -13.89
N GLY A 11 -14.58 1.91 -14.31
CA GLY A 11 -13.54 2.94 -14.49
C GLY A 11 -12.60 3.13 -13.29
N ALA A 12 -12.79 2.38 -12.20
CA ALA A 12 -11.81 2.30 -11.12
C ALA A 12 -10.62 1.40 -11.51
N THR A 13 -9.38 1.91 -11.44
CA THR A 13 -8.18 1.05 -11.55
C THR A 13 -8.10 0.12 -10.34
N ALA A 14 -7.56 -1.10 -10.48
CA ALA A 14 -7.51 -2.11 -9.40
C ALA A 14 -6.90 -1.59 -8.08
N ALA A 15 -5.97 -0.64 -8.15
CA ALA A 15 -5.36 0.03 -7.01
C ALA A 15 -6.26 1.04 -6.26
N GLN A 16 -7.30 1.57 -6.90
CA GLN A 16 -8.18 2.61 -6.36
C GLN A 16 -9.64 2.30 -6.72
N GLY A 17 -10.33 1.56 -5.85
CA GLY A 17 -11.79 1.40 -5.92
C GLY A 17 -12.51 2.77 -5.96
N PRO A 18 -13.73 2.84 -6.51
CA PRO A 18 -14.32 4.11 -6.93
C PRO A 18 -14.49 5.10 -5.79
N SER A 19 -14.25 6.38 -6.07
CA SER A 19 -14.23 7.46 -5.07
C SER A 19 -15.50 7.49 -4.22
N THR A 20 -15.33 7.65 -2.90
CA THR A 20 -16.44 7.94 -1.95
C THR A 20 -17.21 9.20 -2.31
N ALA A 21 -16.59 10.14 -3.03
CA ALA A 21 -17.25 11.38 -3.45
C ALA A 21 -18.39 11.15 -4.45
N ALA A 22 -18.44 10.02 -5.17
CA ALA A 22 -19.56 9.69 -6.05
C ALA A 22 -20.85 9.37 -5.26
N PRO A 23 -20.90 8.32 -4.41
CA PRO A 23 -22.09 8.02 -3.60
C PRO A 23 -22.40 9.09 -2.54
N ALA A 24 -21.43 9.93 -2.14
CA ALA A 24 -21.68 11.07 -1.26
C ALA A 24 -22.36 12.25 -2.00
N ARG A 25 -22.04 12.48 -3.28
CA ARG A 25 -22.71 13.51 -4.10
C ARG A 25 -24.13 13.12 -4.52
N GLU A 26 -24.43 11.83 -4.62
CA GLU A 26 -25.80 11.33 -4.84
C GLU A 26 -26.67 11.37 -3.56
N ALA A 27 -26.08 11.64 -2.39
CA ALA A 27 -26.77 11.69 -1.09
C ALA A 27 -27.27 13.10 -0.71
N ASP A 28 -27.70 13.89 -1.69
CA ASP A 28 -28.10 15.30 -1.56
C ASP A 28 -29.50 15.48 -0.90
N GLY A 29 -29.69 14.86 0.27
CA GLY A 29 -30.98 14.75 0.95
C GLY A 29 -30.88 14.57 2.47
N GLY A 30 -29.76 14.98 3.09
CA GLY A 30 -29.59 15.02 4.56
C GLY A 30 -29.44 13.66 5.27
N ALA A 31 -29.51 12.54 4.54
CA ALA A 31 -29.21 11.23 5.09
C ALA A 31 -27.69 11.02 5.18
N ALA A 32 -27.21 10.49 6.32
CA ALA A 32 -25.81 10.10 6.46
C ALA A 32 -25.41 9.09 5.37
N GLY A 33 -24.27 9.35 4.71
CA GLY A 33 -23.76 8.53 3.61
C GLY A 33 -23.42 7.08 4.00
N PRO A 34 -23.12 6.21 3.02
CA PRO A 34 -22.78 4.82 3.28
C PRO A 34 -21.50 4.69 4.13
N VAL A 35 -21.46 3.66 4.98
CA VAL A 35 -20.27 3.36 5.79
C VAL A 35 -19.24 2.66 4.91
N ASP A 36 -18.05 3.26 4.77
CA ASP A 36 -17.01 2.73 3.88
C ASP A 36 -15.94 1.88 4.59
N PHE A 37 -15.89 0.61 4.18
CA PHE A 37 -14.91 -0.41 4.54
C PHE A 37 -13.91 -0.71 3.39
N ARG A 38 -13.96 -0.01 2.25
CA ARG A 38 -13.08 -0.29 1.09
C ARG A 38 -11.65 0.23 1.28
N ILE A 39 -11.52 1.42 1.85
CA ILE A 39 -10.28 2.17 1.95
C ILE A 39 -9.75 2.07 3.39
N PRO A 40 -8.64 1.36 3.65
CA PRO A 40 -8.04 1.31 4.98
C PRO A 40 -7.56 2.69 5.38
N ARG A 41 -8.04 3.19 6.51
CA ARG A 41 -7.67 4.50 7.07
C ARG A 41 -7.69 4.43 8.59
N ASN A 42 -6.90 5.27 9.23
CA ASN A 42 -7.10 5.58 10.65
C ASN A 42 -8.41 6.37 10.80
N PRO A 43 -9.41 5.89 11.57
CA PRO A 43 -10.65 6.64 11.82
C PRO A 43 -10.56 7.55 13.05
N TYR A 44 -9.47 7.47 13.82
CA TYR A 44 -9.27 8.17 15.10
C TYR A 44 -8.23 9.30 15.04
N PHE A 45 -7.59 9.51 13.89
CA PHE A 45 -6.71 10.63 13.60
C PHE A 45 -7.05 11.23 12.23
N PRO A 46 -7.00 12.56 12.08
CA PRO A 46 -6.94 13.57 13.14
C PRO A 46 -8.20 13.57 14.02
N THR A 47 -8.10 14.19 15.19
CA THR A 47 -9.27 14.40 16.08
C THR A 47 -10.15 15.55 15.56
N PRO A 48 -11.43 15.69 15.99
CA PRO A 48 -12.29 16.81 15.58
C PRO A 48 -11.63 18.18 15.80
N ARG A 49 -10.99 18.40 16.95
CA ARG A 49 -10.26 19.65 17.26
C ARG A 49 -9.10 19.94 16.28
N MET A 50 -8.47 18.91 15.71
CA MET A 50 -7.42 19.08 14.71
C MET A 50 -8.01 19.45 13.35
N PHE A 51 -9.20 18.93 13.01
CA PHE A 51 -9.95 19.39 11.85
C PHE A 51 -10.42 20.84 12.01
N ASP A 52 -10.88 21.25 13.20
CA ASP A 52 -11.20 22.65 13.49
C ASP A 52 -9.96 23.55 13.33
N ALA A 53 -8.79 23.10 13.80
CA ALA A 53 -7.53 23.82 13.61
C ALA A 53 -7.14 23.95 12.12
N LEU A 54 -7.24 22.88 11.32
CA LEU A 54 -7.04 22.93 9.87
C LEU A 54 -8.04 23.87 9.18
N ALA A 55 -9.32 23.82 9.56
CA ALA A 55 -10.35 24.70 9.02
C ALA A 55 -10.05 26.18 9.34
N SER A 56 -9.60 26.48 10.56
CA SER A 56 -9.25 27.85 10.95
C SER A 56 -8.07 28.43 10.14
N ARG A 57 -7.15 27.57 9.67
CA ARG A 57 -6.00 27.93 8.83
C ARG A 57 -6.22 27.73 7.33
N LEU A 58 -7.41 27.31 6.90
CA LEU A 58 -7.67 26.89 5.51
C LEU A 58 -7.30 27.96 4.48
N ARG A 59 -7.54 29.24 4.78
CA ARG A 59 -7.16 30.36 3.90
C ARG A 59 -5.64 30.44 3.71
N ASP A 60 -4.87 30.29 4.78
CA ASP A 60 -3.42 30.41 4.74
C ASP A 60 -2.81 29.20 4.02
N ILE A 61 -3.31 27.99 4.33
CA ILE A 61 -2.95 26.74 3.63
C ILE A 61 -3.16 26.86 2.11
N LEU A 62 -4.28 27.46 1.68
CA LEU A 62 -4.62 27.59 0.25
C LEU A 62 -3.92 28.75 -0.47
N THR A 63 -3.38 29.75 0.25
CA THR A 63 -2.81 30.97 -0.37
C THR A 63 -1.31 31.12 -0.20
N TYR A 64 -0.70 30.44 0.79
CA TYR A 64 0.74 30.45 0.99
C TYR A 64 1.39 29.28 0.26
N HIS A 65 2.56 29.54 -0.33
CA HIS A 65 3.44 28.46 -0.79
C HIS A 65 3.96 27.68 0.42
N PRO A 66 4.11 26.35 0.32
CA PRO A 66 4.68 25.57 1.40
C PRO A 66 6.15 25.93 1.64
N SER A 67 6.64 25.63 2.83
CA SER A 67 8.07 25.62 3.12
C SER A 67 8.82 24.77 2.11
N GLY A 68 10.08 25.13 1.83
CA GLY A 68 10.93 24.32 0.95
C GLY A 68 11.00 22.87 1.42
N ALA A 69 10.99 21.92 0.49
CA ALA A 69 10.88 20.48 0.78
C ALA A 69 11.92 19.96 1.80
N GLY A 70 13.08 20.61 1.92
CA GLY A 70 14.08 20.32 2.95
C GLY A 70 13.57 20.53 4.38
N THR A 71 12.76 21.56 4.64
CA THR A 71 12.14 21.82 5.95
C THR A 71 11.15 20.72 6.32
N VAL A 72 10.20 20.42 5.41
CA VAL A 72 9.20 19.36 5.63
C VAL A 72 9.85 17.98 5.78
N THR A 73 10.92 17.73 5.01
CA THR A 73 11.75 16.52 5.15
C THR A 73 12.42 16.47 6.51
N ALA A 74 13.04 17.57 6.98
CA ALA A 74 13.73 17.60 8.27
C ALA A 74 12.76 17.36 9.45
N GLU A 75 11.57 17.95 9.42
CA GLU A 75 10.53 17.73 10.44
C GLU A 75 10.05 16.27 10.48
N LEU A 76 9.72 15.67 9.32
CA LEU A 76 9.37 14.24 9.29
C LEU A 76 10.54 13.35 9.73
N CYS A 77 11.76 13.69 9.35
CA CYS A 77 12.96 12.95 9.74
C CYS A 77 13.23 13.00 11.24
N ALA A 78 12.97 14.14 11.89
CA ALA A 78 13.03 14.27 13.35
C ALA A 78 12.00 13.38 14.05
N LEU A 79 10.78 13.26 13.50
CA LEU A 79 9.73 12.37 14.02
C LEU A 79 10.02 10.87 13.80
N LEU A 80 10.73 10.53 12.72
CA LEU A 80 11.08 9.15 12.36
C LEU A 80 12.46 8.70 12.89
N GLY A 81 13.28 9.60 13.45
CA GLY A 81 14.65 9.30 13.85
C GLY A 81 15.57 8.94 12.67
N LEU A 82 15.36 9.58 11.51
CA LEU A 82 16.08 9.28 10.27
C LEU A 82 16.98 10.45 9.83
N PRO A 83 18.11 10.20 9.15
CA PRO A 83 18.91 11.28 8.56
C PRO A 83 18.23 11.86 7.31
N PRO A 84 18.03 13.19 7.18
CA PRO A 84 17.31 13.80 6.04
C PRO A 84 17.83 13.43 4.65
N GLN A 85 19.15 13.20 4.51
CA GLN A 85 19.75 12.77 3.25
C GLN A 85 19.26 11.40 2.77
N CYS A 86 18.81 10.54 3.67
CA CYS A 86 18.28 9.20 3.42
C CYS A 86 16.81 9.17 3.00
N VAL A 87 16.13 10.33 2.98
CA VAL A 87 14.68 10.42 2.75
C VAL A 87 14.34 11.20 1.48
N ALA A 88 13.34 10.74 0.74
CA ALA A 88 12.68 11.49 -0.32
C ALA A 88 11.16 11.51 -0.07
N LEU A 89 10.55 12.69 -0.03
CA LEU A 89 9.11 12.86 0.16
C LEU A 89 8.39 13.00 -1.17
N GLY A 90 7.31 12.23 -1.37
CA GLY A 90 6.48 12.28 -2.57
C GLY A 90 4.99 12.38 -2.27
N ASN A 91 4.18 12.53 -3.31
CA ASN A 91 2.72 12.67 -3.28
C ASN A 91 1.97 11.36 -2.96
N GLY A 92 2.37 10.73 -1.86
CA GLY A 92 2.01 9.36 -1.48
C GLY A 92 2.96 8.33 -2.10
N SER A 93 2.88 7.09 -1.58
CA SER A 93 3.69 5.97 -2.07
C SER A 93 3.52 5.69 -3.56
N SER A 94 2.35 5.98 -4.16
CA SER A 94 2.10 5.77 -5.59
C SER A 94 3.02 6.58 -6.52
N GLU A 95 3.29 7.85 -6.21
CA GLU A 95 4.24 8.67 -7.01
C GLU A 95 5.65 8.09 -6.92
N LEU A 96 6.03 7.64 -5.71
CA LEU A 96 7.33 7.03 -5.44
C LEU A 96 7.47 5.67 -6.15
N ILE A 97 6.42 4.86 -6.24
CA ILE A 97 6.39 3.62 -7.04
C ILE A 97 6.65 3.91 -8.52
N THR A 98 5.97 4.91 -9.10
CA THR A 98 6.20 5.33 -10.49
C THR A 98 7.65 5.78 -10.73
N TRP A 99 8.25 6.53 -9.81
CA TRP A 99 9.66 6.91 -9.94
C TRP A 99 10.65 5.75 -9.73
N LEU A 100 10.39 4.84 -8.79
CA LEU A 100 11.17 3.61 -8.63
C LEU A 100 11.14 2.77 -9.92
N ASP A 101 9.96 2.62 -10.49
CA ASP A 101 9.73 1.90 -11.73
C ASP A 101 10.50 2.53 -12.91
N HIS A 102 10.40 3.85 -13.12
CA HIS A 102 11.11 4.51 -14.23
C HIS A 102 12.64 4.61 -14.05
N LEU A 103 13.15 4.68 -12.81
CA LEU A 103 14.57 4.97 -12.56
C LEU A 103 15.40 3.72 -12.25
N LEU A 104 14.81 2.72 -11.61
CA LEU A 104 15.54 1.60 -10.99
C LEU A 104 15.12 0.23 -11.53
N VAL A 105 13.84 0.03 -11.86
CA VAL A 105 13.37 -1.22 -12.47
C VAL A 105 13.72 -1.19 -13.96
N ARG A 106 14.58 -2.11 -14.40
CA ARG A 106 15.03 -2.23 -15.80
C ARG A 106 14.14 -3.16 -16.60
N ASP A 107 14.39 -4.47 -16.49
CA ASP A 107 13.77 -5.48 -17.37
C ASP A 107 12.68 -6.29 -16.67
N SER A 108 12.77 -6.44 -15.34
CA SER A 108 11.92 -7.35 -14.57
C SER A 108 11.76 -6.98 -13.10
N LEU A 109 10.56 -7.25 -12.57
CA LEU A 109 10.16 -7.07 -11.18
C LEU A 109 9.53 -8.37 -10.65
N ALA A 110 9.92 -8.82 -9.46
CA ALA A 110 9.24 -9.92 -8.77
C ALA A 110 8.31 -9.36 -7.70
N VAL A 111 7.12 -9.95 -7.55
CA VAL A 111 6.13 -9.54 -6.55
C VAL A 111 5.29 -10.74 -6.05
N PRO A 112 5.09 -10.93 -4.74
CA PRO A 112 4.12 -11.90 -4.21
C PRO A 112 2.69 -11.50 -4.58
N VAL A 113 1.81 -12.44 -4.93
CA VAL A 113 0.39 -12.19 -5.22
C VAL A 113 -0.52 -13.04 -4.31
N PRO A 114 -1.65 -12.52 -3.80
CA PRO A 114 -2.28 -11.27 -4.17
C PRO A 114 -1.60 -10.01 -3.65
N ALA A 115 -1.58 -8.98 -4.49
CA ALA A 115 -0.88 -7.72 -4.25
C ALA A 115 -1.74 -6.50 -4.60
N PHE A 116 -1.31 -5.34 -4.11
CA PHE A 116 -1.78 -4.04 -4.57
C PHE A 116 -1.35 -3.76 -6.00
N GLY A 117 -2.34 -3.51 -6.88
CA GLY A 117 -2.16 -3.43 -8.34
C GLY A 117 -1.04 -2.51 -8.83
N ARG A 118 -0.65 -1.42 -8.13
CA ARG A 118 0.50 -0.60 -8.60
C ARG A 118 1.82 -1.35 -8.68
N TRP A 119 2.00 -2.47 -7.98
CA TRP A 119 3.20 -3.30 -8.12
C TRP A 119 3.14 -4.31 -9.27
N THR A 120 1.99 -4.51 -9.90
CA THR A 120 1.81 -5.31 -11.13
C THR A 120 1.60 -4.43 -12.36
N ASP A 121 0.67 -3.46 -12.25
CA ASP A 121 0.15 -2.66 -13.35
C ASP A 121 1.24 -1.73 -13.92
N GLN A 122 1.92 -0.95 -13.08
CA GLN A 122 2.91 0.06 -13.50
C GLN A 122 4.13 -0.55 -14.25
N PRO A 123 4.73 -1.66 -13.82
CA PRO A 123 5.78 -2.32 -14.60
C PRO A 123 5.25 -2.92 -15.91
N MET A 124 4.04 -3.49 -15.92
CA MET A 124 3.42 -4.03 -17.15
C MET A 124 3.10 -2.92 -18.15
N GLU A 125 2.56 -1.79 -17.70
CA GLU A 125 2.29 -0.57 -18.46
C GLU A 125 3.57 0.02 -19.07
N THR A 126 4.73 -0.16 -18.42
CA THR A 126 6.05 0.26 -18.94
C THR A 126 6.81 -0.85 -19.67
N GLY A 127 6.15 -1.96 -20.01
CA GLY A 127 6.69 -3.02 -20.88
C GLY A 127 7.66 -3.99 -20.20
N LYS A 128 7.66 -4.07 -18.86
CA LYS A 128 8.58 -4.89 -18.07
C LYS A 128 7.95 -6.22 -17.68
N ARG A 129 8.78 -7.24 -17.47
CA ARG A 129 8.32 -8.56 -17.01
C ARG A 129 7.96 -8.51 -15.53
N VAL A 130 6.76 -8.95 -15.17
CA VAL A 130 6.34 -9.13 -13.76
C VAL A 130 6.33 -10.62 -13.42
N ASP A 131 7.31 -11.04 -12.63
CA ASP A 131 7.44 -12.40 -12.13
C ASP A 131 6.59 -12.55 -10.86
N MET A 132 5.41 -13.17 -10.99
CA MET A 132 4.39 -13.22 -9.94
C MET A 132 4.56 -14.49 -9.09
N PHE A 133 4.79 -14.32 -7.78
CA PHE A 133 4.94 -15.42 -6.82
C PHE A 133 3.61 -15.67 -6.07
N PRO A 134 2.86 -16.75 -6.36
CA PRO A 134 1.56 -16.98 -5.75
C PRO A 134 1.66 -17.40 -4.28
N LEU A 135 1.02 -16.64 -3.40
CA LEU A 135 0.86 -16.92 -1.98
C LEU A 135 -0.31 -17.92 -1.78
N PRO A 136 -0.10 -19.08 -1.14
CA PRO A 136 -1.12 -20.10 -1.04
C PRO A 136 -2.20 -19.75 0.01
N GLU A 137 -3.47 -19.80 -0.37
CA GLU A 137 -4.61 -19.64 0.54
C GLU A 137 -4.52 -20.60 1.75
N ALA A 138 -4.14 -21.85 1.50
CA ALA A 138 -3.98 -22.87 2.54
C ALA A 138 -2.87 -22.54 3.57
N GLY A 139 -1.93 -21.66 3.23
CA GLY A 139 -0.94 -21.09 4.14
C GLY A 139 -1.37 -19.76 4.76
N GLY A 140 -2.63 -19.36 4.63
CA GLY A 140 -3.14 -18.06 5.08
C GLY A 140 -2.55 -16.88 4.30
N PHE A 141 -2.11 -17.09 3.06
CA PHE A 141 -1.34 -16.14 2.25
C PHE A 141 0.01 -15.70 2.86
N ALA A 142 0.57 -16.43 3.83
CA ALA A 142 1.84 -16.08 4.43
C ALA A 142 3.02 -16.16 3.43
N LEU A 143 3.84 -15.10 3.37
CA LEU A 143 5.06 -15.05 2.56
C LEU A 143 6.20 -15.92 3.14
N ASP A 144 6.50 -17.02 2.45
CA ASP A 144 7.74 -17.80 2.63
C ASP A 144 8.91 -17.11 1.91
N LEU A 145 9.80 -16.47 2.68
CA LEU A 145 10.94 -15.72 2.15
C LEU A 145 11.99 -16.60 1.46
N ASP A 146 12.18 -17.85 1.91
CA ASP A 146 13.20 -18.73 1.35
C ASP A 146 12.75 -19.24 -0.03
N ARG A 147 11.49 -19.64 -0.15
CA ARG A 147 10.86 -19.97 -1.46
C ARG A 147 10.77 -18.77 -2.39
N TYR A 148 10.45 -17.59 -1.86
CA TYR A 148 10.39 -16.38 -2.66
C TYR A 148 11.79 -15.98 -3.18
N ALA A 149 12.83 -16.12 -2.36
CA ALA A 149 14.21 -15.92 -2.78
C ALA A 149 14.63 -16.94 -3.86
N GLU A 150 14.28 -18.23 -3.71
CA GLU A 150 14.53 -19.26 -4.72
C GLU A 150 13.83 -18.94 -6.05
N PHE A 151 12.55 -18.53 -6.01
CA PHE A 151 11.80 -18.09 -7.18
C PHE A 151 12.48 -16.90 -7.89
N VAL A 152 12.84 -15.85 -7.14
CA VAL A 152 13.54 -14.66 -7.64
C VAL A 152 14.89 -15.01 -8.30
N ARG A 153 15.62 -15.98 -7.76
CA ARG A 153 16.87 -16.46 -8.38
C ARG A 153 16.60 -17.27 -9.65
N THR A 154 15.65 -18.20 -9.61
CA THR A 154 15.28 -19.07 -10.73
C THR A 154 14.76 -18.29 -11.93
N ARG A 155 13.99 -17.22 -11.70
CA ARG A 155 13.50 -16.29 -12.74
C ARG A 155 14.56 -15.29 -13.24
N GLY A 156 15.72 -15.22 -12.58
CA GLY A 156 16.76 -14.23 -12.89
C GLY A 156 16.32 -12.78 -12.65
N THR A 157 15.33 -12.56 -11.78
CA THR A 157 14.68 -11.26 -11.61
C THR A 157 15.57 -10.28 -10.85
N ARG A 158 15.66 -9.04 -11.34
CA ARG A 158 16.63 -8.03 -10.85
C ARG A 158 16.07 -7.05 -9.84
N ALA A 159 14.79 -6.69 -9.94
CA ALA A 159 14.10 -5.90 -8.92
C ALA A 159 13.11 -6.79 -8.14
N VAL A 160 13.05 -6.62 -6.83
CA VAL A 160 12.24 -7.44 -5.91
C VAL A 160 11.33 -6.53 -5.10
N VAL A 161 10.07 -6.90 -4.93
CA VAL A 161 9.11 -6.14 -4.10
C VAL A 161 8.50 -7.06 -3.07
N LEU A 162 8.50 -6.61 -1.82
CA LEU A 162 7.70 -7.20 -0.76
C LEU A 162 6.96 -6.09 -0.01
N ARG A 163 5.75 -6.39 0.44
CA ARG A 163 4.94 -5.49 1.26
C ARG A 163 4.72 -6.14 2.62
N ASN A 164 4.93 -5.39 3.69
CA ASN A 164 4.93 -5.92 5.04
C ASN A 164 4.34 -4.87 6.01
N PRO A 165 3.13 -5.06 6.56
CA PRO A 165 2.18 -6.16 6.32
C PRO A 165 1.64 -6.21 4.88
N GLY A 166 1.42 -7.41 4.35
CA GLY A 166 0.91 -7.63 2.99
C GLY A 166 -0.50 -7.08 2.77
N ASP A 167 -0.86 -6.73 1.52
CA ASP A 167 -2.18 -6.20 1.12
C ASP A 167 -2.58 -6.84 -0.21
N PRO A 168 -3.72 -7.56 -0.29
CA PRO A 168 -4.82 -7.57 0.66
C PRO A 168 -4.73 -8.54 1.83
N GLY A 169 -3.75 -9.46 1.86
CA GLY A 169 -3.71 -10.59 2.81
C GLY A 169 -3.63 -10.22 4.30
N GLY A 170 -2.87 -9.16 4.64
CA GLY A 170 -2.61 -8.74 6.02
C GLY A 170 -1.45 -9.48 6.72
N ASP A 171 -0.83 -10.45 6.03
CA ASP A 171 0.26 -11.27 6.56
C ASP A 171 1.48 -10.42 6.95
N TYR A 172 2.30 -10.95 7.87
CA TYR A 172 3.42 -10.22 8.44
C TYR A 172 4.67 -11.08 8.62
N VAL A 173 5.77 -10.54 8.13
CA VAL A 173 7.12 -11.10 8.24
C VAL A 173 7.89 -10.32 9.30
N ARG A 174 8.40 -11.01 10.31
CA ARG A 174 9.21 -10.38 11.38
C ARG A 174 10.48 -9.75 10.83
N LYS A 175 10.89 -8.62 11.43
CA LYS A 175 12.08 -7.84 11.06
C LYS A 175 13.32 -8.71 10.88
N GLN A 176 13.62 -9.60 11.84
CA GLN A 176 14.80 -10.48 11.76
C GLN A 176 14.79 -11.43 10.54
N ALA A 177 13.62 -11.95 10.16
CA ALA A 177 13.50 -12.78 8.96
C ALA A 177 13.69 -11.92 7.71
N LEU A 178 13.09 -10.73 7.69
CA LEU A 178 13.22 -9.79 6.59
C LEU A 178 14.66 -9.30 6.39
N THR A 179 15.40 -8.95 7.45
CA THR A 179 16.83 -8.59 7.36
C THR A 179 17.66 -9.69 6.69
N ARG A 180 17.47 -10.96 7.07
CA ARG A 180 18.16 -12.10 6.42
C ARG A 180 17.82 -12.23 4.93
N PHE A 181 16.58 -11.93 4.54
CA PHE A 181 16.19 -11.89 3.13
C PHE A 181 16.84 -10.72 2.38
N LEU A 182 16.93 -9.54 2.99
CA LEU A 182 17.66 -8.40 2.40
C LEU A 182 19.14 -8.73 2.17
N ASP A 183 19.78 -9.43 3.10
CA ASP A 183 21.17 -9.89 2.95
C ASP A 183 21.30 -10.94 1.83
N ALA A 184 20.35 -11.88 1.75
CA ALA A 184 20.30 -12.89 0.70
C ALA A 184 20.06 -12.28 -0.71
N MET A 185 19.45 -11.10 -0.78
CA MET A 185 19.14 -10.33 -1.99
C MET A 185 20.13 -9.18 -2.24
N ALA A 186 21.30 -9.15 -1.59
CA ALA A 186 22.33 -8.13 -1.80
C ALA A 186 22.90 -8.09 -3.25
N ASP A 187 22.67 -9.15 -4.04
CA ASP A 187 23.04 -9.27 -5.45
C ASP A 187 22.01 -8.70 -6.45
N ARG A 188 20.85 -8.24 -5.94
CA ARG A 188 19.75 -7.65 -6.73
C ARG A 188 20.00 -6.18 -7.02
N ASP A 189 19.48 -5.70 -8.13
CA ASP A 189 19.60 -4.29 -8.54
C ASP A 189 18.73 -3.38 -7.65
N LEU A 190 17.59 -3.90 -7.18
CA LEU A 190 16.66 -3.23 -6.27
C LEU A 190 15.90 -4.23 -5.40
N VAL A 191 15.72 -3.92 -4.12
CA VAL A 191 14.75 -4.56 -3.23
C VAL A 191 13.89 -3.48 -2.59
N VAL A 192 12.59 -3.50 -2.84
CA VAL A 192 11.63 -2.57 -2.22
C VAL A 192 10.85 -3.28 -1.12
N VAL A 193 10.81 -2.65 0.05
CA VAL A 193 9.99 -3.01 1.20
C VAL A 193 8.91 -1.95 1.38
N ASP A 194 7.65 -2.32 1.17
CA ASP A 194 6.52 -1.41 1.34
C ASP A 194 5.93 -1.58 2.75
N GLU A 195 6.21 -0.61 3.62
CA GLU A 195 5.80 -0.53 5.03
C GLU A 195 4.53 0.32 5.23
N SER A 196 3.73 0.59 4.19
CA SER A 196 2.60 1.54 4.26
C SER A 196 1.52 1.23 5.32
N PHE A 197 1.47 0.00 5.84
CA PHE A 197 0.57 -0.41 6.92
C PHE A 197 1.27 -0.75 8.25
N LEU A 198 2.58 -0.58 8.34
CA LEU A 198 3.39 -1.08 9.45
C LEU A 198 3.05 -0.42 10.80
N GLU A 199 2.60 0.84 10.81
CA GLU A 199 2.22 1.52 12.05
C GLU A 199 0.99 0.88 12.75
N PHE A 200 0.27 -0.01 12.07
CA PHE A 200 -0.80 -0.83 12.66
C PHE A 200 -0.32 -2.20 13.18
N THR A 201 0.96 -2.53 13.02
CA THR A 201 1.54 -3.79 13.52
C THR A 201 1.68 -3.77 15.05
N ASP A 202 1.32 -4.89 15.69
CA ASP A 202 1.53 -5.19 17.12
C ASP A 202 2.39 -6.45 17.34
N ALA A 203 2.87 -7.10 16.27
CA ALA A 203 3.67 -8.31 16.33
C ALA A 203 5.09 -8.14 16.92
N GLU A 204 5.71 -6.97 16.79
CA GLU A 204 7.05 -6.65 17.29
C GLU A 204 7.14 -5.16 17.72
N ALA A 205 8.03 -4.83 18.66
CA ALA A 205 8.17 -3.46 19.18
C ALA A 205 8.84 -2.49 18.18
N GLU A 206 9.80 -2.99 17.38
CA GLU A 206 10.47 -2.24 16.33
C GLU A 206 10.36 -2.99 14.99
N PRO A 207 9.17 -3.01 14.35
CA PRO A 207 8.88 -3.89 13.22
C PRO A 207 9.52 -3.43 11.89
N SER A 208 10.14 -2.25 11.86
CA SER A 208 10.61 -1.58 10.63
C SER A 208 12.07 -1.90 10.27
N VAL A 209 12.31 -2.02 8.96
CA VAL A 209 13.64 -2.21 8.34
C VAL A 209 14.20 -0.92 7.73
N VAL A 210 13.68 0.28 8.04
CA VAL A 210 14.28 1.56 7.59
C VAL A 210 15.76 1.68 7.93
N GLN A 211 16.18 1.21 9.11
CA GLN A 211 17.59 1.22 9.53
C GLN A 211 18.44 0.22 8.73
N GLU A 212 17.83 -0.85 8.20
CA GLU A 212 18.50 -1.80 7.31
C GLU A 212 18.65 -1.23 5.89
N ALA A 213 17.66 -0.44 5.44
CA ALA A 213 17.64 0.18 4.12
C ALA A 213 18.68 1.29 3.95
N ILE A 214 18.93 2.10 5.00
CA ILE A 214 19.96 3.15 4.92
C ILE A 214 21.40 2.61 4.82
N LEU A 215 21.61 1.35 5.23
CA LEU A 215 22.91 0.66 5.20
C LEU A 215 23.17 -0.10 3.89
N ARG A 216 22.14 -0.41 3.09
CA ARG A 216 22.25 -1.26 1.89
C ARG A 216 22.10 -0.42 0.60
N PRO A 217 22.94 -0.64 -0.42
CA PRO A 217 22.95 0.21 -1.62
C PRO A 217 21.79 -0.04 -2.59
N ASN A 218 21.09 -1.16 -2.44
CA ASN A 218 20.01 -1.61 -3.31
C ASN A 218 18.65 -1.70 -2.61
N VAL A 219 18.55 -1.38 -1.31
CA VAL A 219 17.30 -1.50 -0.55
C VAL A 219 16.59 -0.15 -0.45
N VAL A 220 15.28 -0.18 -0.68
CA VAL A 220 14.36 0.94 -0.50
C VAL A 220 13.23 0.53 0.44
N VAL A 221 12.89 1.37 1.40
CA VAL A 221 11.64 1.28 2.16
C VAL A 221 10.67 2.37 1.69
N LEU A 222 9.43 2.00 1.36
CA LEU A 222 8.33 2.95 1.16
C LEU A 222 7.43 3.00 2.39
N ARG A 223 6.96 4.19 2.74
CA ARG A 223 5.98 4.43 3.80
C ARG A 223 4.88 5.36 3.31
N GLY A 224 3.69 4.81 3.09
CA GLY A 224 2.45 5.57 2.97
C GLY A 224 2.10 6.29 4.27
N LEU A 225 1.72 7.56 4.18
CA LEU A 225 1.28 8.37 5.31
C LEU A 225 -0.21 8.73 5.25
N GLY A 226 -0.90 8.48 4.14
CA GLY A 226 -2.35 8.74 4.03
C GLY A 226 -3.18 7.74 4.85
N GLU A 227 -2.72 6.49 4.88
CA GLU A 227 -3.35 5.34 5.54
C GLU A 227 -3.37 5.51 7.06
N ASN A 228 -2.20 5.79 7.66
CA ASN A 228 -2.00 5.86 9.11
C ASN A 228 -2.41 7.22 9.70
N LEU A 229 -2.38 8.31 8.92
CA LEU A 229 -2.91 9.62 9.32
C LEU A 229 -4.41 9.78 9.07
N GLY A 230 -5.04 8.84 8.36
CA GLY A 230 -6.47 8.92 8.04
C GLY A 230 -6.85 9.99 7.00
N LEU A 231 -5.84 10.66 6.41
CA LEU A 231 -5.96 11.81 5.52
C LEU A 231 -5.59 11.47 4.07
N HIS A 232 -6.28 10.49 3.47
CA HIS A 232 -6.04 10.05 2.08
C HIS A 232 -6.09 11.14 1.01
N GLY A 233 -6.79 12.25 1.28
CA GLY A 233 -6.83 13.44 0.43
C GLY A 233 -5.57 14.31 0.48
N VAL A 234 -4.79 14.23 1.56
CA VAL A 234 -3.47 14.86 1.67
C VAL A 234 -2.44 13.89 1.14
N ARG A 235 -1.85 14.22 0.00
CA ARG A 235 -0.98 13.30 -0.75
C ARG A 235 0.44 13.39 -0.20
N VAL A 236 0.75 12.55 0.79
CA VAL A 236 2.10 12.48 1.37
C VAL A 236 2.53 11.05 1.64
N GLY A 237 3.81 10.77 1.38
CA GLY A 237 4.47 9.51 1.63
C GLY A 237 5.98 9.70 1.53
N CYS A 238 6.76 8.78 2.09
CA CYS A 238 8.21 8.87 2.06
C CYS A 238 8.87 7.58 1.56
N LEU A 239 10.01 7.78 0.91
CA LEU A 239 10.97 6.76 0.54
C LEU A 239 12.18 6.91 1.45
N VAL A 240 12.62 5.81 2.06
CA VAL A 240 13.83 5.74 2.89
C VAL A 240 14.81 4.77 2.23
N ALA A 241 16.03 5.22 1.99
CA ALA A 241 17.10 4.41 1.40
C ALA A 241 18.47 4.99 1.81
N ASN A 242 19.57 4.38 1.37
CA ASN A 242 20.87 5.01 1.57
C ASN A 242 20.94 6.42 0.91
N PRO A 243 21.85 7.32 1.34
CA PRO A 243 21.87 8.71 0.87
C PRO A 243 22.01 8.88 -0.66
N ALA A 244 22.70 7.95 -1.32
CA ALA A 244 22.90 7.98 -2.77
C ALA A 244 21.62 7.62 -3.53
N LEU A 245 20.91 6.57 -3.11
CA LEU A 245 19.69 6.11 -3.76
C LEU A 245 18.52 7.04 -3.46
N ALA A 246 18.37 7.48 -2.22
CA ALA A 246 17.40 8.50 -1.83
C ALA A 246 17.67 9.82 -2.56
N GLY A 247 18.94 10.23 -2.70
CA GLY A 247 19.35 11.39 -3.48
C GLY A 247 18.97 11.30 -4.96
N ARG A 248 19.18 10.13 -5.58
CA ARG A 248 18.83 9.87 -6.99
C ARG A 248 17.33 9.95 -7.28
N VAL A 249 16.48 9.45 -6.37
CA VAL A 249 15.03 9.63 -6.49
C VAL A 249 14.65 11.10 -6.24
N ARG A 250 15.19 11.70 -5.17
CA ARG A 250 14.90 13.09 -4.78
C ARG A 250 15.28 14.11 -5.86
N SER A 251 16.30 13.86 -6.69
CA SER A 251 16.65 14.73 -7.82
C SER A 251 15.68 14.68 -9.01
N MET A 252 14.81 13.66 -9.08
CA MET A 252 13.82 13.48 -10.15
C MET A 252 12.44 13.98 -9.76
N LEU A 253 12.16 14.14 -8.46
CA LEU A 253 10.89 14.67 -7.98
C LEU A 253 10.69 16.14 -8.41
N PRO A 254 9.46 16.55 -8.79
CA PRO A 254 9.16 17.93 -9.11
C PRO A 254 9.52 18.90 -7.97
N LYS A 255 10.01 20.10 -8.31
CA LYS A 255 10.19 21.18 -7.33
C LYS A 255 8.81 21.64 -6.84
N GLY A 256 8.62 21.64 -5.52
CA GLY A 256 7.31 21.92 -4.92
C GLY A 256 6.30 20.81 -5.15
N ASN A 257 6.75 19.54 -5.15
CA ASN A 257 5.84 18.39 -5.30
C ASN A 257 4.83 18.30 -4.16
N LEU A 258 5.24 18.55 -2.91
CA LEU A 258 4.34 18.56 -1.75
C LEU A 258 3.47 19.81 -1.71
N ASP A 259 2.20 19.63 -1.35
CA ASP A 259 1.26 20.71 -1.09
C ASP A 259 1.36 21.27 0.36
N SER A 260 0.75 22.43 0.59
CA SER A 260 0.71 23.08 1.91
C SER A 260 -0.09 22.31 2.96
N PHE A 261 -0.97 21.37 2.56
CA PHE A 261 -1.65 20.48 3.52
C PHE A 261 -0.70 19.42 4.06
N ALA A 262 0.15 18.84 3.21
CA ALA A 262 1.17 17.86 3.59
C ALA A 262 2.14 18.45 4.63
N GLU A 263 2.58 19.70 4.43
CA GLU A 263 3.35 20.43 5.44
C GLU A 263 2.59 20.55 6.77
N HIS A 264 1.37 21.11 6.75
CA HIS A 264 0.59 21.31 7.98
C HIS A 264 0.33 20.02 8.75
N VAL A 265 0.14 18.90 8.04
CA VAL A 265 -0.05 17.57 8.62
C VAL A 265 1.24 17.00 9.22
N VAL A 266 2.41 17.19 8.58
CA VAL A 266 3.71 16.80 9.15
C VAL A 266 4.00 17.58 10.44
N PHE A 267 3.72 18.89 10.46
CA PHE A 267 3.89 19.71 11.66
C PHE A 267 2.88 19.35 12.76
N MET A 268 1.64 19.01 12.39
CA MET A 268 0.61 18.54 13.33
C MET A 268 1.06 17.27 14.08
N LEU A 269 1.76 16.34 13.42
CA LEU A 269 2.25 15.11 14.07
C LEU A 269 3.23 15.37 15.21
N ARG A 270 4.07 16.40 15.08
CA ARG A 270 5.00 16.82 16.13
C ARG A 270 4.26 17.36 17.36
N GLU A 271 3.18 18.10 17.16
CA GLU A 271 2.37 18.69 18.23
C GLU A 271 1.41 17.67 18.86
N HIS A 272 1.02 16.63 18.12
CA HIS A 272 -0.03 15.67 18.50
C HIS A 272 0.41 14.21 18.46
N GLY A 273 1.69 13.94 18.73
CA GLY A 273 2.22 12.59 18.73
C GLY A 273 1.47 11.65 19.69
N ALA A 274 1.14 12.12 20.89
CA ALA A 274 0.43 11.33 21.89
C ALA A 274 -0.99 10.92 21.42
N GLU A 275 -1.72 11.82 20.75
CA GLU A 275 -3.01 11.51 20.12
C GLU A 275 -2.86 10.49 19.00
N TYR A 276 -1.83 10.63 18.15
CA TYR A 276 -1.54 9.70 17.07
C TYR A 276 -1.22 8.29 17.59
N ALA A 277 -0.32 8.13 18.57
CA ALA A 277 -0.01 6.83 19.17
C ALA A 277 -1.24 6.16 19.82
N ARG A 278 -2.09 6.93 20.51
CA ARG A 278 -3.38 6.44 21.04
C ARG A 278 -4.31 5.99 19.91
N SER A 279 -4.37 6.72 18.80
CA SER A 279 -5.21 6.37 17.64
C SER A 279 -4.80 5.03 17.00
N LEU A 280 -3.49 4.75 16.86
CA LEU A 280 -2.99 3.48 16.35
C LEU A 280 -3.33 2.32 17.30
N THR A 281 -3.14 2.52 18.60
CA THR A 281 -3.50 1.54 19.65
C THR A 281 -4.98 1.20 19.62
N GLN A 282 -5.83 2.21 19.43
CA GLN A 282 -7.27 2.05 19.28
C GLN A 282 -7.62 1.21 18.02
N VAL A 283 -7.02 1.50 16.85
CA VAL A 283 -7.24 0.70 15.62
C VAL A 283 -6.79 -0.76 15.81
N ARG A 284 -5.65 -1.02 16.46
CA ARG A 284 -5.18 -2.39 16.76
C ARG A 284 -6.17 -3.16 17.61
N ARG A 285 -6.75 -2.54 18.64
CA ARG A 285 -7.79 -3.14 19.48
C ARG A 285 -9.06 -3.44 18.69
N ASP A 286 -9.52 -2.49 17.90
CA ASP A 286 -10.78 -2.64 17.15
C ASP A 286 -10.62 -3.63 15.97
N ARG A 287 -9.40 -3.84 15.44
CA ARG A 287 -9.05 -4.94 14.54
C ARG A 287 -9.31 -6.30 15.18
N LEU A 288 -8.87 -6.49 16.42
CA LEU A 288 -9.07 -7.75 17.16
C LEU A 288 -10.57 -7.98 17.44
N GLU A 289 -11.30 -6.95 17.84
CA GLU A 289 -12.76 -7.04 18.05
C GLU A 289 -13.49 -7.39 16.75
N MET A 290 -13.17 -6.71 15.64
CA MET A 290 -13.75 -6.96 14.33
C MET A 290 -13.42 -8.37 13.82
N THR A 291 -12.20 -8.86 14.06
CA THR A 291 -11.79 -10.23 13.74
C THR A 291 -12.67 -11.24 14.46
N GLY A 292 -12.87 -11.09 15.78
CA GLY A 292 -13.71 -11.97 16.58
C GLY A 292 -15.17 -11.96 16.13
N ARG A 293 -15.75 -10.77 15.86
CA ARG A 293 -17.13 -10.64 15.37
C ARG A 293 -17.35 -11.28 14.00
N LEU A 294 -16.44 -11.07 13.04
CA LEU A 294 -16.55 -11.66 11.70
C LEU A 294 -16.30 -13.18 11.71
N SER A 295 -15.40 -13.67 12.56
CA SER A 295 -15.10 -15.11 12.68
C SER A 295 -16.25 -15.91 13.32
N ALA A 296 -17.21 -15.24 13.96
CA ALA A 296 -18.42 -15.88 14.48
C ALA A 296 -19.48 -16.18 13.38
N LEU A 297 -19.31 -15.64 12.17
CA LEU A 297 -20.28 -15.82 11.09
C LEU A 297 -20.05 -17.16 10.34
N PRO A 298 -21.07 -18.03 10.20
CA PRO A 298 -20.91 -19.38 9.65
C PRO A 298 -20.29 -19.45 8.24
N GLY A 299 -19.11 -20.05 8.13
CA GLY A 299 -18.44 -20.26 6.85
C GLY A 299 -17.64 -19.06 6.32
N LEU A 300 -17.58 -17.94 7.05
CA LEU A 300 -16.55 -16.93 6.80
C LEU A 300 -15.20 -17.44 7.31
N THR A 301 -14.13 -17.19 6.54
CA THR A 301 -12.76 -17.35 7.02
C THR A 301 -12.11 -15.97 7.07
N VAL A 302 -11.70 -15.53 8.25
CA VAL A 302 -10.99 -14.25 8.46
C VAL A 302 -9.50 -14.55 8.61
N TYR A 303 -8.66 -13.96 7.77
CA TYR A 303 -7.22 -14.16 7.82
C TYR A 303 -6.58 -13.23 8.87
N PRO A 304 -5.55 -13.69 9.60
CA PRO A 304 -4.80 -12.84 10.53
C PRO A 304 -4.20 -11.63 9.82
N SER A 305 -4.27 -10.45 10.44
CA SER A 305 -3.78 -9.21 9.84
C SER A 305 -2.97 -8.37 10.82
N GLN A 306 -1.89 -7.78 10.32
CA GLN A 306 -1.10 -6.75 10.99
C GLN A 306 -1.30 -5.34 10.40
N GLY A 307 -2.13 -5.20 9.36
CA GLY A 307 -2.59 -3.91 8.82
C GLY A 307 -3.85 -3.38 9.50
N ASN A 308 -4.45 -2.30 8.98
CA ASN A 308 -5.74 -1.76 9.41
C ASN A 308 -6.92 -2.23 8.54
N PHE A 309 -6.86 -3.49 8.11
CA PHE A 309 -7.91 -4.17 7.34
C PHE A 309 -7.85 -5.67 7.62
N LEU A 310 -8.91 -6.39 7.25
CA LEU A 310 -9.00 -7.85 7.32
C LEU A 310 -9.28 -8.40 5.93
N PHE A 311 -8.56 -9.46 5.55
CA PHE A 311 -8.92 -10.27 4.38
C PHE A 311 -9.92 -11.34 4.82
N VAL A 312 -11.00 -11.51 4.07
CA VAL A 312 -12.10 -12.39 4.42
C VAL A 312 -12.53 -13.20 3.21
N ARG A 313 -12.52 -14.53 3.33
CA ARG A 313 -13.17 -15.44 2.38
C ARG A 313 -14.63 -15.63 2.79
N LEU A 314 -15.52 -15.47 1.83
CA LEU A 314 -16.95 -15.72 1.93
C LEU A 314 -17.28 -17.24 1.91
N PRO A 315 -18.46 -17.64 2.41
CA PRO A 315 -18.90 -19.04 2.38
C PRO A 315 -19.04 -19.60 0.95
N LEU A 316 -19.10 -20.92 0.84
CA LEU A 316 -19.29 -21.59 -0.45
C LEU A 316 -20.65 -21.22 -1.05
N GLY A 317 -20.65 -20.81 -2.33
CA GLY A 317 -21.83 -20.33 -3.06
C GLY A 317 -22.09 -18.82 -2.96
N ALA A 318 -21.35 -18.09 -2.11
CA ALA A 318 -21.46 -16.64 -2.04
C ALA A 318 -20.50 -15.95 -3.04
N GLU A 319 -21.05 -15.16 -3.96
CA GLU A 319 -20.29 -14.30 -4.88
C GLU A 319 -20.09 -12.90 -4.27
N GLY A 320 -18.84 -12.48 -4.13
CA GLY A 320 -18.51 -11.22 -3.44
C GLY A 320 -19.04 -9.98 -4.15
N THR A 321 -19.23 -10.01 -5.46
CA THR A 321 -19.86 -8.90 -6.21
C THR A 321 -21.33 -8.73 -5.82
N VAL A 322 -22.06 -9.85 -5.66
CA VAL A 322 -23.44 -9.86 -5.17
C VAL A 322 -23.50 -9.42 -3.71
N VAL A 323 -22.60 -9.91 -2.86
CA VAL A 323 -22.51 -9.50 -1.45
C VAL A 323 -22.22 -8.01 -1.32
N ARG A 324 -21.25 -7.47 -2.09
CA ARG A 324 -20.91 -6.04 -2.17
C ARG A 324 -22.11 -5.20 -2.56
N ASP A 325 -22.79 -5.57 -3.65
CA ASP A 325 -23.89 -4.78 -4.19
C ASP A 325 -25.09 -4.78 -3.24
N ARG A 326 -25.41 -5.93 -2.62
CA ARG A 326 -26.47 -6.04 -1.60
C ARG A 326 -26.13 -5.30 -0.30
N LEU A 327 -24.90 -5.39 0.20
CA LEU A 327 -24.46 -4.60 1.38
C LEU A 327 -24.61 -3.09 1.13
N LEU A 328 -24.35 -2.62 -0.09
CA LEU A 328 -24.55 -1.22 -0.46
C LEU A 328 -26.04 -0.84 -0.56
N THR A 329 -26.86 -1.64 -1.24
CA THR A 329 -28.27 -1.29 -1.49
C THR A 329 -29.18 -1.51 -0.29
N GLU A 330 -29.00 -2.61 0.44
CA GLU A 330 -29.85 -3.03 1.57
C GLU A 330 -29.37 -2.44 2.90
N HIS A 331 -28.05 -2.30 3.09
CA HIS A 331 -27.46 -1.89 4.38
C HIS A 331 -26.69 -0.56 4.32
N ARG A 332 -26.43 0.00 3.14
CA ARG A 332 -25.55 1.17 2.89
C ARG A 332 -24.15 1.00 3.50
N VAL A 333 -23.57 -0.18 3.26
CA VAL A 333 -22.20 -0.54 3.63
C VAL A 333 -21.40 -0.78 2.35
N LEU A 334 -20.30 -0.08 2.17
CA LEU A 334 -19.38 -0.24 1.03
C LEU A 334 -18.22 -1.16 1.43
N VAL A 335 -17.98 -2.24 0.69
CA VAL A 335 -16.89 -3.21 0.92
C VAL A 335 -15.99 -3.34 -0.31
N ARG A 336 -14.71 -3.68 -0.14
CA ARG A 336 -13.79 -3.95 -1.25
C ARG A 336 -13.85 -5.44 -1.55
N GLU A 337 -14.49 -5.79 -2.65
CA GLU A 337 -14.40 -7.13 -3.24
C GLU A 337 -13.10 -7.23 -4.07
N CYS A 338 -12.48 -8.41 -4.10
CA CYS A 338 -11.10 -8.63 -4.53
C CYS A 338 -10.94 -9.63 -5.69
N GLY A 339 -11.97 -9.90 -6.49
CA GLY A 339 -11.88 -10.74 -7.70
C GLY A 339 -11.19 -10.07 -8.89
N ASP A 340 -11.01 -8.74 -8.86
CA ASP A 340 -10.16 -7.98 -9.79
C ASP A 340 -8.69 -7.92 -9.36
N THR A 341 -8.36 -8.46 -8.18
CA THR A 341 -7.00 -8.49 -7.64
C THR A 341 -6.32 -9.78 -8.11
N ILE A 342 -5.20 -9.65 -8.85
CA ILE A 342 -4.41 -10.80 -9.32
C ILE A 342 -4.00 -11.65 -8.11
N GLY A 343 -4.14 -12.98 -8.19
CA GLY A 343 -3.87 -13.91 -7.07
C GLY A 343 -5.02 -14.05 -6.06
N SER A 344 -6.18 -13.46 -6.32
CA SER A 344 -7.40 -13.55 -5.50
C SER A 344 -8.60 -14.01 -6.37
N SER A 345 -9.79 -14.13 -5.79
CA SER A 345 -11.03 -14.49 -6.49
C SER A 345 -12.24 -13.70 -5.96
N SER A 346 -13.37 -13.80 -6.65
CA SER A 346 -14.63 -13.11 -6.27
C SER A 346 -15.17 -13.52 -4.90
N ARG A 347 -14.69 -14.60 -4.29
CA ARG A 347 -15.06 -15.00 -2.92
C ARG A 347 -14.34 -14.21 -1.82
N PHE A 348 -13.43 -13.30 -2.17
CA PHE A 348 -12.67 -12.53 -1.18
C PHE A 348 -13.11 -11.07 -1.06
N LEU A 349 -13.19 -10.60 0.18
CA LEU A 349 -13.36 -9.20 0.54
C LEU A 349 -12.15 -8.71 1.36
N ARG A 350 -11.72 -7.47 1.12
CA ARG A 350 -10.87 -6.70 2.04
C ARG A 350 -11.74 -5.69 2.78
N LEU A 351 -11.74 -5.76 4.11
CA LEU A 351 -12.58 -4.94 4.98
C LEU A 351 -11.70 -4.08 5.89
N ALA A 352 -11.68 -2.77 5.67
CA ALA A 352 -10.98 -1.82 6.51
C ALA A 352 -11.48 -1.89 7.97
N VAL A 353 -10.58 -1.74 8.94
CA VAL A 353 -10.95 -1.68 10.36
C VAL A 353 -11.68 -0.36 10.62
N ARG A 354 -12.82 -0.46 11.32
CA ARG A 354 -13.73 0.65 11.61
C ARG A 354 -14.17 0.62 13.08
N PRO A 355 -14.72 1.74 13.61
CA PRO A 355 -15.27 1.77 14.96
C PRO A 355 -16.37 0.71 15.19
N PRO A 356 -16.57 0.24 16.44
CA PRO A 356 -17.52 -0.84 16.74
C PRO A 356 -18.96 -0.62 16.24
N ALA A 357 -19.44 0.63 16.19
CA ALA A 357 -20.77 0.95 15.65
C ALA A 357 -20.87 0.68 14.13
N ASP A 358 -19.84 1.03 13.36
CA ASP A 358 -19.74 0.71 11.94
C ASP A 358 -19.65 -0.82 11.74
N VAL A 359 -18.84 -1.50 12.56
CA VAL A 359 -18.64 -2.96 12.50
C VAL A 359 -19.94 -3.70 12.82
N HIS A 360 -20.73 -3.25 13.79
CA HIS A 360 -22.04 -3.85 14.07
C HIS A 360 -22.99 -3.77 12.86
N ARG A 361 -23.00 -2.65 12.14
CA ARG A 361 -23.77 -2.48 10.90
C ARG A 361 -23.30 -3.41 9.78
N LEU A 362 -21.98 -3.58 9.62
CA LEU A 362 -21.39 -4.53 8.68
C LEU A 362 -21.78 -5.98 9.01
N VAL A 363 -21.62 -6.40 10.27
CA VAL A 363 -21.92 -7.78 10.72
C VAL A 363 -23.40 -8.10 10.51
N SER A 364 -24.30 -7.24 10.97
CA SER A 364 -25.75 -7.41 10.78
C SER A 364 -26.15 -7.44 9.30
N GLY A 365 -25.46 -6.66 8.46
CA GLY A 365 -25.65 -6.68 7.00
C GLY A 365 -25.15 -7.99 6.36
N LEU A 366 -23.97 -8.48 6.76
CA LEU A 366 -23.45 -9.77 6.29
C LEU A 366 -24.36 -10.93 6.70
N GLU A 367 -24.90 -10.92 7.92
CA GLU A 367 -25.86 -11.93 8.39
C GLU A 367 -27.11 -11.98 7.51
N GLN A 368 -27.71 -10.84 7.20
CA GLN A 368 -28.92 -10.76 6.36
C GLN A 368 -28.62 -11.04 4.88
N VAL A 369 -27.46 -10.63 4.37
CA VAL A 369 -27.08 -10.89 2.97
C VAL A 369 -26.73 -12.36 2.74
N LEU A 370 -26.06 -13.03 3.68
CA LEU A 370 -25.57 -14.40 3.52
C LEU A 370 -26.55 -15.48 4.02
N TYR A 371 -27.35 -15.19 5.05
CA TYR A 371 -28.22 -16.17 5.71
C TYR A 371 -29.69 -15.74 5.80
N GLY A 372 -30.04 -14.53 5.34
CA GLY A 372 -31.43 -14.05 5.31
C GLY A 372 -32.32 -14.92 4.41
N THR A 373 -33.48 -15.33 4.94
CA THR A 373 -34.40 -16.27 4.30
C THR A 373 -34.95 -15.74 2.97
N GLY A 374 -34.63 -16.41 1.86
CA GLY A 374 -35.26 -16.12 0.55
C GLY A 374 -34.72 -16.88 -0.66
N ARG A 375 -33.47 -17.34 -0.63
CA ARG A 375 -32.83 -18.20 -1.65
C ARG A 375 -31.65 -18.94 -1.03
N GLU A 376 -31.34 -20.13 -1.55
CA GLU A 376 -30.34 -21.10 -1.07
C GLU A 376 -29.27 -20.51 -0.14
N ALA A 377 -29.40 -20.81 1.16
CA ALA A 377 -28.45 -20.37 2.18
C ALA A 377 -27.07 -20.94 1.87
N ALA A 378 -26.04 -20.08 1.92
CA ALA A 378 -24.68 -20.48 1.63
C ALA A 378 -24.23 -21.57 2.62
N VAL A 379 -23.74 -22.70 2.11
CA VAL A 379 -23.54 -23.91 2.92
C VAL A 379 -22.23 -23.80 3.72
N PRO A 380 -22.24 -24.01 5.05
CA PRO A 380 -21.01 -24.04 5.84
C PRO A 380 -20.11 -25.21 5.42
N GLU A 381 -18.87 -24.90 5.08
CA GLU A 381 -17.86 -25.87 4.68
C GLU A 381 -17.47 -26.76 5.88
N ARG A 382 -17.68 -28.08 5.79
CA ARG A 382 -17.10 -29.03 6.74
C ARG A 382 -15.64 -29.25 6.35
N ALA A 383 -14.72 -28.96 7.27
CA ALA A 383 -13.28 -29.02 7.02
C ALA A 383 -12.82 -30.43 6.59
N ALA A 384 -12.57 -30.62 5.30
CA ALA A 384 -12.01 -31.84 4.73
C ALA A 384 -11.26 -31.56 3.41
N GLY A 385 -9.97 -31.89 3.36
CA GLY A 385 -9.28 -32.30 2.13
C GLY A 385 -9.09 -31.24 1.02
N THR A 386 -8.00 -30.48 1.13
CA THR A 386 -7.21 -29.86 0.04
C THR A 386 -7.59 -30.22 -1.42
N GLY A 387 -7.93 -29.20 -2.22
CA GLY A 387 -7.99 -29.34 -3.69
C GLY A 387 -8.84 -28.29 -4.40
N TYR A 388 -8.40 -27.03 -4.46
CA TYR A 388 -9.10 -25.99 -5.23
C TYR A 388 -8.12 -25.09 -6.00
N SER A 389 -8.33 -24.94 -7.32
CA SER A 389 -7.62 -23.98 -8.19
C SER A 389 -8.01 -22.54 -7.82
N SER A 390 -7.27 -21.52 -8.27
CA SER A 390 -7.41 -20.11 -7.86
C SER A 390 -8.76 -19.41 -8.18
N GLY A 391 -9.79 -20.15 -8.59
CA GLY A 391 -11.15 -19.65 -8.82
C GLY A 391 -11.34 -18.90 -10.14
N THR A 392 -10.26 -18.49 -10.82
CA THR A 392 -10.36 -17.77 -12.09
C THR A 392 -9.34 -18.30 -13.11
N ALA A 393 -9.81 -19.04 -14.11
CA ALA A 393 -8.95 -19.57 -15.19
C ALA A 393 -8.26 -18.48 -16.04
N ALA A 394 -8.59 -17.20 -15.84
CA ALA A 394 -7.89 -16.05 -16.39
C ALA A 394 -6.72 -15.56 -15.49
N VAL A 395 -6.81 -15.74 -14.17
CA VAL A 395 -5.72 -15.43 -13.22
C VAL A 395 -4.64 -16.52 -13.31
N ASP A 396 -5.03 -17.80 -13.33
CA ASP A 396 -4.08 -18.90 -13.57
C ASP A 396 -3.37 -18.74 -14.93
N ARG A 397 -4.10 -18.27 -15.97
CA ARG A 397 -3.51 -17.94 -17.27
C ARG A 397 -2.58 -16.73 -17.21
N LEU A 398 -3.01 -15.60 -16.65
CA LEU A 398 -2.16 -14.40 -16.57
C LEU A 398 -0.87 -14.68 -15.80
N VAL A 399 -0.96 -15.36 -14.65
CA VAL A 399 0.20 -15.78 -13.86
C VAL A 399 1.08 -16.74 -14.66
N SER A 400 0.50 -17.69 -15.42
CA SER A 400 1.28 -18.59 -16.29
C SER A 400 1.89 -17.91 -17.52
N GLU A 401 1.25 -16.87 -18.06
CA GLU A 401 1.68 -16.12 -19.25
C GLU A 401 2.80 -15.14 -18.89
N THR A 402 2.69 -14.40 -17.77
CA THR A 402 3.78 -13.53 -17.27
C THR A 402 4.94 -14.33 -16.69
N ASN A 403 4.66 -15.51 -16.10
CA ASN A 403 5.70 -16.48 -15.73
C ASN A 403 6.20 -17.31 -16.94
N GLY A 404 5.73 -17.04 -18.16
CA GLY A 404 6.26 -17.59 -19.40
C GLY A 404 7.64 -17.02 -19.78
N GLY A 405 8.31 -17.68 -20.72
CA GLY A 405 9.54 -17.17 -21.34
C GLY A 405 9.26 -16.03 -22.32
N GLY A 406 10.26 -15.16 -22.54
CA GLY A 406 10.15 -13.87 -23.23
C GLY A 406 9.27 -13.82 -24.48
N VAL A 407 8.55 -12.70 -24.61
CA VAL A 407 7.54 -12.42 -25.63
C VAL A 407 8.04 -12.74 -27.05
N ALA A 408 7.46 -13.77 -27.65
CA ALA A 408 7.59 -14.06 -29.07
C ALA A 408 6.22 -13.93 -29.74
N GLY A 409 6.11 -13.04 -30.74
CA GLY A 409 4.99 -13.02 -31.68
C GLY A 409 3.90 -11.97 -31.43
N LEU A 410 4.19 -10.70 -31.77
CA LEU A 410 3.19 -9.76 -32.28
C LEU A 410 3.80 -8.94 -33.44
N ALA A 411 4.21 -9.66 -34.48
CA ALA A 411 4.72 -9.10 -35.73
C ALA A 411 3.97 -9.72 -36.92
N ALA A 412 2.79 -9.19 -37.22
CA ALA A 412 2.00 -9.56 -38.41
C ALA A 412 0.95 -8.49 -38.76
N ALA A 413 1.39 -7.36 -39.33
CA ALA A 413 0.52 -6.42 -40.05
C ALA A 413 1.37 -5.62 -41.06
N SER A 414 1.58 -6.18 -42.25
CA SER A 414 2.44 -5.59 -43.30
C SER A 414 1.71 -5.47 -44.64
N GLY A 415 1.83 -4.28 -45.26
CA GLY A 415 1.25 -3.88 -46.56
C GLY A 415 0.22 -2.75 -46.39
N VAL A 416 0.22 -1.64 -47.15
CA VAL A 416 1.06 -1.11 -48.26
C VAL A 416 0.87 0.44 -48.26
N ASP A 417 1.66 1.35 -48.88
CA ASP A 417 2.79 1.27 -49.82
C ASP A 417 3.70 2.54 -49.77
N ALA A 418 4.82 2.51 -50.49
CA ALA A 418 5.61 3.58 -51.13
C ALA A 418 5.72 5.02 -50.54
N GLY A 419 6.98 5.50 -50.42
CA GLY A 419 7.38 6.75 -51.12
C GLY A 419 8.18 7.84 -50.37
N MET A 420 9.46 8.01 -50.77
CA MET A 420 10.30 9.23 -50.69
C MET A 420 11.00 9.62 -49.36
N PRO A 421 12.15 10.36 -49.39
CA PRO A 421 13.12 10.35 -48.28
C PRO A 421 13.50 11.72 -47.66
N LEU A 422 14.15 11.66 -46.47
CA LEU A 422 14.99 12.70 -45.80
C LEU A 422 14.25 13.94 -45.21
N PRO A 423 14.82 14.71 -44.24
CA PRO A 423 16.25 14.82 -43.90
C PRO A 423 16.66 14.71 -42.41
N THR A 424 17.99 14.62 -42.22
CA THR A 424 18.73 14.62 -40.94
C THR A 424 18.79 16.00 -40.26
N PRO A 425 18.65 16.11 -38.92
CA PRO A 425 18.99 17.33 -38.19
C PRO A 425 20.50 17.39 -37.81
N PRO A 426 21.13 18.58 -37.74
CA PRO A 426 22.58 18.72 -37.56
C PRO A 426 23.05 19.07 -36.13
N GLY A 427 24.33 18.80 -35.87
CA GLY A 427 25.21 19.80 -35.24
C GLY A 427 25.28 19.90 -33.72
N VAL A 428 26.23 19.17 -33.12
CA VAL A 428 26.81 19.51 -31.80
C VAL A 428 27.89 20.59 -31.96
N PRO A 429 27.97 21.58 -31.06
CA PRO A 429 29.22 22.26 -30.73
C PRO A 429 29.74 21.82 -29.35
N ALA A 430 31.00 21.41 -29.30
CA ALA A 430 31.69 21.09 -28.05
C ALA A 430 32.63 22.25 -27.63
N ARG A 431 32.72 22.51 -26.32
CA ARG A 431 33.94 22.87 -25.53
C ARG A 431 33.60 23.82 -24.37
N GLY A 432 34.32 23.65 -23.25
CA GLY A 432 34.30 24.62 -22.14
C GLY A 432 34.54 24.00 -20.77
N GLY A 433 35.61 23.22 -20.59
CA GLY A 433 35.99 22.72 -19.26
C GLY A 433 36.78 23.76 -18.46
N LEU A 434 36.70 23.71 -17.13
CA LEU A 434 37.72 24.21 -16.19
C LEU A 434 37.66 23.38 -14.89
N THR A 435 38.75 23.44 -14.11
CA THR A 435 39.13 22.39 -13.13
C THR A 435 39.08 22.85 -11.67
N ALA A 436 38.84 21.85 -10.79
CA ALA A 436 39.23 21.69 -9.38
C ALA A 436 39.74 22.89 -8.54
N ALA A 437 39.18 23.04 -7.30
CA ALA A 437 39.94 22.88 -6.05
C ALA A 437 39.08 22.95 -4.75
N GLN A 438 39.23 21.92 -3.90
CA GLN A 438 39.43 21.95 -2.43
C GLN A 438 38.64 22.90 -1.48
N VAL A 439 37.96 22.31 -0.48
CA VAL A 439 38.17 22.59 0.98
C VAL A 439 38.02 21.26 1.77
N ARG A 440 38.72 21.10 2.90
CA ARG A 440 38.75 19.90 3.78
C ARG A 440 38.01 20.12 5.11
N GLY A 441 37.66 19.01 5.79
CA GLY A 441 37.41 18.93 7.25
C GLY A 441 35.93 19.11 7.65
N THR A 442 35.41 18.45 8.69
CA THR A 442 36.06 17.75 9.83
C THR A 442 35.25 16.56 10.36
N ASP A 443 35.91 15.68 11.12
CA ASP A 443 35.33 14.51 11.80
C ASP A 443 34.36 14.86 12.94
N GLY A 444 33.49 13.91 13.33
CA GLY A 444 32.63 14.06 14.51
C GLY A 444 31.41 13.13 14.62
N LEU A 445 31.57 11.82 14.43
CA LEU A 445 30.48 10.86 14.70
C LEU A 445 30.56 10.36 16.15
N THR A 446 29.55 10.68 16.96
CA THR A 446 29.25 10.00 18.22
C THR A 446 27.87 9.35 18.11
N ALA A 447 27.76 8.08 18.51
CA ALA A 447 26.51 7.33 18.42
C ALA A 447 25.54 7.76 19.53
N ALA A 448 24.36 8.25 19.14
CA ALA A 448 23.23 8.39 20.05
C ALA A 448 22.39 7.09 20.03
N PRO A 449 21.88 6.62 21.18
CA PRO A 449 21.02 5.44 21.21
C PRO A 449 19.67 5.76 20.55
N ALA A 450 19.33 4.98 19.52
CA ALA A 450 18.00 5.04 18.90
C ALA A 450 16.98 4.38 19.82
N THR A 451 16.27 5.17 20.61
CA THR A 451 15.01 4.73 21.24
C THR A 451 13.86 4.98 20.28
N GLY A 452 13.01 3.98 20.07
CA GLY A 452 11.72 4.18 19.41
C GLY A 452 10.89 5.29 20.07
N TRP A 453 9.97 5.84 19.28
CA TRP A 453 8.97 6.88 19.58
C TRP A 453 8.81 7.31 21.06
N PRO A 454 8.93 8.62 21.40
CA PRO A 454 8.89 9.09 22.78
C PRO A 454 7.50 8.86 23.40
N GLY A 455 7.40 7.87 24.29
CA GLY A 455 6.15 7.53 24.99
C GLY A 455 6.15 6.26 25.84
N ALA A 456 7.21 5.45 25.83
CA ALA A 456 7.25 4.15 26.50
C ALA A 456 8.18 4.12 27.74
N ALA A 457 7.92 4.97 28.75
CA ALA A 457 8.55 4.85 30.07
C ALA A 457 7.66 5.45 31.17
N GLY A 458 7.22 4.66 32.16
CA GLY A 458 6.44 5.20 33.29
C GLY A 458 5.54 4.24 34.06
N ALA A 459 6.02 3.07 34.49
CA ALA A 459 5.31 2.21 35.44
C ALA A 459 6.28 1.43 36.36
N VAL A 460 7.12 2.15 37.10
CA VAL A 460 7.93 1.57 38.19
C VAL A 460 7.05 1.43 39.43
N ARG A 461 7.04 0.22 40.02
CA ARG A 461 6.35 -0.07 41.29
C ARG A 461 7.01 0.63 42.47
N THR A 462 6.21 1.24 43.33
CA THR A 462 6.47 1.40 44.77
C THR A 462 5.13 1.37 45.51
N GLY A 463 5.02 0.55 46.56
CA GLY A 463 3.77 0.22 47.25
C GLY A 463 3.65 -1.29 47.44
#